data_AF-A0A256XFY5-F1
#
_entry.id   AF-A0A256XFY5-F1
#
_cell.length_a   1.000
_cell.length_b   1.000
_cell.length_c   1.000
_cell.angle_alpha   90.00
_cell.angle_beta   90.00
_cell.angle_gamma   90.00
#
_symmetry.space_group_name_H-M   'P 1'
#
loop_
_entity.id
_entity.type
_entity.pdbx_description
1 polymer ?
#
loop_
_entity_poly.entity_id
_entity_poly.type
_entity_poly.pdbx_seq_one_letter_code
_entity_poly.pdbx_strand_id
1 'polypeptide(L)'
;MSERLNLENLLEKIRKIENFEVLGYEGNDIVISNVKGIVRMSLDDEVKKTLSELKRRRPRGKPTDKQLKTIEEVVKILVSNKLKFKIIFGPKEVIVRFDLDHYIRLTDRDVRIVGFRDENDDILRLISGVLLRYGPLVFLKRL
;
A
#
# COMPACT_ATOMS: atom_id res chain seq x y z
N MET A 1 16.13 -0.36 10.92
CA MET A 1 15.75 -0.13 12.33
C MET A 1 14.25 -0.33 12.46
N SER A 2 13.82 -1.03 13.51
CA SER A 2 12.40 -1.15 13.87
C SER A 2 12.05 -0.12 14.94
N GLU A 3 10.80 0.32 14.95
CA GLU A 3 10.24 1.21 15.96
C GLU A 3 8.90 0.66 16.46
N ARG A 4 8.53 1.02 17.69
CA ARG A 4 7.25 0.63 18.32
C ARG A 4 6.32 1.83 18.34
N LEU A 5 5.11 1.65 17.84
CA LEU A 5 4.11 2.71 17.75
C LEU A 5 2.73 2.21 18.19
N ASN A 6 1.90 3.12 18.66
CA ASN A 6 0.47 2.88 18.81
C ASN A 6 -0.27 3.09 17.47
N LEU A 7 -1.57 2.75 17.44
CA LEU A 7 -2.40 2.91 16.25
C LEU A 7 -2.44 4.36 15.74
N GLU A 8 -2.61 5.36 16.62
CA GLU A 8 -2.73 6.76 16.16
C GLU A 8 -1.44 7.24 15.47
N ASN A 9 -0.28 6.92 16.03
CA ASN A 9 1.02 7.25 15.42
C ASN A 9 1.22 6.53 14.07
N LEU A 10 0.68 5.31 13.92
CA LEU A 10 0.69 4.61 12.63
C LEU A 10 -0.23 5.28 11.60
N LEU A 11 -1.40 5.77 12.02
CA LEU A 11 -2.30 6.52 11.15
C LEU A 11 -1.70 7.87 10.74
N GLU A 12 -0.98 8.55 11.64
CA GLU A 12 -0.22 9.76 11.31
C GLU A 12 0.81 9.51 10.20
N LYS A 13 1.47 8.34 10.16
CA LYS A 13 2.35 7.97 9.05
C LYS A 13 1.62 7.87 7.71
N ILE A 14 0.38 7.37 7.71
CA ILE A 14 -0.47 7.33 6.50
C ILE A 14 -0.80 8.76 6.04
N ARG A 15 -1.19 9.64 6.96
CA ARG A 15 -1.49 11.06 6.67
C ARG A 15 -0.27 11.81 6.12
N LYS A 16 0.93 11.46 6.60
CA LYS A 16 2.21 11.99 6.11
C LYS A 16 2.73 11.29 4.85
N ILE A 17 2.06 10.23 4.38
CA ILE A 17 2.43 9.47 3.18
C ILE A 17 3.83 8.84 3.36
N GLU A 18 4.09 8.31 4.55
CA GLU A 18 5.32 7.61 4.90
C GLU A 18 5.15 6.10 4.68
N ASN A 19 6.08 5.48 3.95
CA ASN A 19 6.05 4.03 3.75
C ASN A 19 6.50 3.30 5.01
N PHE A 20 5.81 2.22 5.35
CA PHE A 20 6.14 1.41 6.51
C PHE A 20 5.77 -0.06 6.30
N GLU A 21 6.34 -0.90 7.14
CA GLU A 21 6.07 -2.33 7.20
C GLU A 21 5.79 -2.73 8.64
N VAL A 22 4.63 -3.33 8.88
CA VAL A 22 4.26 -3.90 10.19
C VAL A 22 4.87 -5.29 10.29
N LEU A 23 5.86 -5.43 11.16
CA LEU A 23 6.63 -6.66 11.37
C LEU A 23 5.96 -7.60 12.39
N GLY A 24 5.16 -7.05 13.30
CA GLY A 24 4.50 -7.79 14.37
C GLY A 24 3.90 -6.89 15.44
N TYR A 25 3.53 -7.50 16.56
CA TYR A 25 2.84 -6.86 17.68
C TYR A 25 3.43 -7.33 19.00
N GLU A 26 3.66 -6.41 19.93
CA GLU A 26 4.17 -6.68 21.27
C GLU A 26 3.24 -6.02 22.30
N GLY A 27 2.37 -6.82 22.92
CA GLY A 27 1.30 -6.29 23.76
C GLY A 27 0.33 -5.41 22.94
N ASN A 28 0.29 -4.11 23.26
CA ASN A 28 -0.49 -3.10 22.55
C ASN A 28 0.32 -2.31 21.52
N ASP A 29 1.64 -2.56 21.45
CA ASP A 29 2.51 -1.86 20.52
C ASP A 29 2.57 -2.57 19.17
N ILE A 30 2.59 -1.75 18.11
CA ILE A 30 2.77 -2.18 16.73
C ILE A 30 4.25 -2.03 16.40
N VAL A 31 4.92 -3.14 16.09
CA VAL A 31 6.33 -3.14 15.71
C VAL A 31 6.41 -2.90 14.22
N ILE A 32 6.97 -1.77 13.81
CA ILE A 32 7.11 -1.40 12.40
C ILE A 32 8.57 -1.22 11.99
N SER A 33 8.82 -1.26 10.69
CA SER A 33 10.07 -0.78 10.09
C SER A 33 9.78 0.26 9.02
N ASN A 34 10.60 1.30 8.99
CA ASN A 34 10.53 2.32 7.95
C ASN A 34 11.04 1.75 6.63
N VAL A 35 10.19 1.84 5.59
CA VAL A 35 10.51 1.34 4.26
C VAL A 35 11.05 2.53 3.46
N LYS A 36 12.32 2.47 3.06
CA LYS A 36 12.77 3.36 1.98
C LYS A 36 11.90 3.03 0.78
N GLY A 37 11.15 4.02 0.27
CA GLY A 37 10.30 3.85 -0.91
C GLY A 37 11.11 3.37 -2.11
N ILE A 38 10.48 3.23 -3.28
CA ILE A 38 11.20 2.92 -4.53
C ILE A 38 12.35 3.93 -4.67
N VAL A 39 13.57 3.48 -4.38
CA VAL A 39 14.77 4.29 -4.54
C VAL A 39 14.88 4.51 -6.04
N ARG A 40 14.64 5.74 -6.47
CA ARG A 40 15.17 6.19 -7.76
C ARG A 40 16.67 6.02 -7.63
N MET A 41 17.22 4.97 -8.23
CA MET A 41 18.63 4.98 -8.59
C MET A 41 18.90 6.31 -9.30
N SER A 42 19.92 7.01 -8.85
CA SER A 42 20.52 8.13 -9.57
C SER A 42 20.93 7.58 -10.93
N LEU A 43 20.08 7.75 -11.94
CA LEU A 43 20.42 7.39 -13.30
C LEU A 43 21.28 8.51 -13.87
N ASP A 44 22.46 8.14 -14.35
CA ASP A 44 23.39 9.00 -15.07
C ASP A 44 22.67 9.74 -16.21
N ASP A 45 23.15 10.95 -16.53
CA ASP A 45 22.46 11.88 -17.42
C ASP A 45 22.26 11.35 -18.85
N GLU A 46 23.04 10.35 -19.28
CA GLU A 46 22.82 9.63 -20.54
C GLU A 46 21.54 8.79 -20.54
N VAL A 47 21.23 8.08 -19.45
CA VAL A 47 20.03 7.22 -19.37
C VAL A 47 18.75 8.07 -19.27
N LYS A 48 18.83 9.27 -18.70
CA LYS A 48 17.70 10.24 -18.70
C LYS A 48 17.28 10.66 -20.11
N LYS A 49 18.24 10.76 -21.05
CA LYS A 49 17.97 11.18 -22.43
C LYS A 49 17.24 10.08 -23.19
N THR A 50 17.69 8.84 -23.08
CA THR A 50 17.08 7.65 -23.72
C THR A 50 15.70 7.32 -23.15
N LEU A 51 15.48 7.52 -21.84
CA LEU A 51 14.18 7.29 -21.20
C LEU A 51 13.15 8.41 -21.43
N SER A 52 13.54 9.53 -22.05
CA SER A 52 12.62 10.66 -22.26
C SER A 52 11.57 10.40 -23.34
N GLU A 53 11.88 9.53 -24.31
CA GLU A 53 10.94 9.10 -25.35
C GLU A 53 9.94 8.04 -24.85
N LEU A 54 10.34 7.26 -23.84
CA LEU A 54 9.52 6.21 -23.21
C LEU A 54 8.61 6.72 -22.07
N LYS A 55 8.57 8.03 -21.80
CA LYS A 55 7.67 8.66 -20.81
C LYS A 55 6.22 8.73 -21.30
N ARG A 56 5.62 7.57 -21.61
CA ARG A 56 4.16 7.43 -21.46
C ARG A 56 3.83 7.81 -20.01
N ARG A 57 3.03 8.88 -19.88
CA ARG A 57 2.77 9.64 -18.65
C ARG A 57 2.54 8.73 -17.45
N ARG A 58 3.57 8.51 -16.61
CA ARG A 58 3.34 8.01 -15.26
C ARG A 58 2.53 9.10 -14.52
N PRO A 59 1.41 8.75 -13.85
CA PRO A 59 0.70 9.71 -13.03
C PRO A 59 1.70 10.41 -12.09
N ARG A 60 1.61 11.74 -12.01
CA ARG A 60 2.37 12.55 -11.05
C ARG A 60 1.41 12.94 -9.92
N GLY A 61 1.93 13.07 -8.71
CA GLY A 61 1.17 13.54 -7.56
C GLY A 61 1.16 12.58 -6.38
N LYS A 62 0.58 13.03 -5.28
CA LYS A 62 0.36 12.23 -4.06
C LYS A 62 -0.91 11.37 -4.20
N PRO A 63 -1.07 10.33 -3.38
CA PRO A 63 -2.35 9.68 -3.19
C PRO A 63 -3.46 10.68 -2.87
N THR A 64 -4.69 10.39 -3.29
CA THR A 64 -5.85 11.23 -3.03
C THR A 64 -6.33 11.07 -1.58
N ASP A 65 -7.05 12.06 -1.06
CA ASP A 65 -7.63 11.97 0.30
C ASP A 65 -8.56 10.77 0.45
N LYS A 66 -9.28 10.40 -0.63
CA LYS A 66 -10.13 9.20 -0.65
C LYS A 66 -9.30 7.93 -0.48
N GLN A 67 -8.14 7.84 -1.14
CA GLN A 67 -7.20 6.73 -0.96
C GLN A 67 -6.67 6.69 0.46
N LEU A 68 -6.25 7.83 1.02
CA LEU A 68 -5.71 7.89 2.38
C LEU A 68 -6.76 7.44 3.42
N LYS A 69 -7.99 7.97 3.35
CA LYS A 69 -9.09 7.57 4.25
C LYS A 69 -9.40 6.07 4.14
N THR A 70 -9.45 5.53 2.92
CA THR A 70 -9.68 4.10 2.69
C THR A 70 -8.58 3.26 3.31
N ILE A 71 -7.32 3.68 3.16
CA ILE A 71 -6.17 2.98 3.71
C ILE A 71 -6.12 3.07 5.23
N GLU A 72 -6.52 4.20 5.85
CA GLU A 72 -6.68 4.29 7.30
C GLU A 72 -7.70 3.26 7.81
N GLU A 73 -8.85 3.10 7.15
CA GLU A 73 -9.85 2.08 7.51
C GLU A 73 -9.31 0.66 7.36
N VAL A 74 -8.64 0.37 6.24
CA VAL A 74 -8.00 -0.94 6.00
C VAL A 74 -6.96 -1.22 7.08
N VAL A 75 -6.07 -0.27 7.38
CA VAL A 75 -5.02 -0.44 8.38
C VAL A 75 -5.59 -0.68 9.77
N LYS A 76 -6.68 0.02 10.16
CA LYS A 76 -7.37 -0.25 11.43
C LYS A 76 -7.82 -1.71 11.52
N ILE A 77 -8.45 -2.24 10.48
CA ILE A 77 -8.92 -3.63 10.44
C ILE A 77 -7.74 -4.60 10.52
N LEU A 78 -6.68 -4.38 9.74
CA LEU A 78 -5.51 -5.26 9.72
C LEU A 78 -4.79 -5.28 11.09
N VAL A 79 -4.67 -4.10 11.73
CA VAL A 79 -4.08 -3.96 13.06
C VAL A 79 -4.92 -4.64 14.13
N SER A 80 -6.25 -4.46 14.12
CA SER A 80 -7.15 -5.14 15.06
C SER A 80 -7.07 -6.66 14.97
N ASN A 81 -6.76 -7.20 13.79
CA ASN A 81 -6.56 -8.64 13.57
C ASN A 81 -5.10 -9.09 13.70
N LYS A 82 -4.20 -8.21 14.15
CA LYS A 82 -2.76 -8.47 14.35
C LYS A 82 -2.06 -9.04 13.10
N LEU A 83 -2.42 -8.55 11.92
CA LEU A 83 -1.85 -9.01 10.65
C LEU A 83 -0.58 -8.25 10.28
N LYS A 84 0.39 -8.95 9.69
CA LYS A 84 1.59 -8.33 9.12
C LYS A 84 1.30 -7.84 7.71
N PHE A 85 1.77 -6.64 7.38
CA PHE A 85 1.58 -6.05 6.06
C PHE A 85 2.53 -4.88 5.85
N LYS A 86 2.60 -4.41 4.61
CA LYS A 86 3.44 -3.30 4.18
C LYS A 86 2.62 -2.29 3.38
N ILE A 87 2.79 -1.01 3.70
CA ILE A 87 2.18 0.10 2.98
C ILE A 87 3.25 0.82 2.15
N ILE A 88 2.99 0.94 0.86
CA ILE A 88 3.83 1.67 -0.08
C ILE A 88 2.97 2.69 -0.80
N PHE A 89 3.31 3.96 -0.66
CA PHE A 89 2.71 5.06 -1.38
C PHE A 89 3.44 5.30 -2.69
N GLY A 90 2.68 5.29 -3.78
CA GLY A 90 3.14 5.62 -5.12
C GLY A 90 2.44 6.86 -5.66
N PRO A 91 2.76 7.28 -6.90
CA PRO A 91 2.09 8.40 -7.52
C PRO A 91 0.61 8.10 -7.78
N LYS A 92 -0.29 8.78 -7.07
CA LYS A 92 -1.75 8.59 -7.14
C LYS A 92 -2.19 7.14 -6.85
N GLU A 93 -1.44 6.45 -6.01
CA GLU A 93 -1.74 5.07 -5.66
C GLU A 93 -1.21 4.68 -4.28
N VAL A 94 -1.84 3.67 -3.69
CA VAL A 94 -1.39 3.04 -2.46
C VAL A 94 -1.38 1.54 -2.63
N ILE A 95 -0.30 0.89 -2.19
CA ILE A 95 -0.14 -0.55 -2.23
C ILE A 95 -0.13 -1.09 -0.81
N VAL A 96 -1.01 -2.04 -0.53
CA VAL A 96 -1.00 -2.89 0.67
C VAL A 96 -0.45 -4.24 0.26
N ARG A 97 0.72 -4.60 0.76
CA ARG A 97 1.40 -5.87 0.44
C ARG A 97 1.43 -6.78 1.66
N PHE A 98 1.02 -8.03 1.49
CA PHE A 98 1.02 -9.03 2.57
C PHE A 98 2.23 -9.95 2.45
N ASP A 99 2.56 -10.37 1.22
CA ASP A 99 3.78 -11.13 0.92
C ASP A 99 4.26 -10.84 -0.52
N LEU A 100 5.04 -11.75 -1.11
CA LEU A 100 5.56 -11.56 -2.47
C LEU A 100 4.49 -11.62 -3.56
N ASP A 101 3.47 -12.44 -3.34
CA ASP A 101 2.43 -12.83 -4.28
C ASP A 101 1.08 -12.17 -4.01
N HIS A 102 0.84 -11.74 -2.76
CA HIS A 102 -0.42 -11.18 -2.31
C HIS A 102 -0.29 -9.68 -2.03
N TYR A 103 -0.90 -8.86 -2.89
CA TYR A 103 -0.98 -7.42 -2.68
C TYR A 103 -2.21 -6.80 -3.32
N ILE A 104 -2.57 -5.63 -2.79
CA ILE A 104 -3.70 -4.83 -3.21
C ILE A 104 -3.17 -3.46 -3.58
N ARG A 105 -3.59 -2.93 -4.74
CA ARG A 105 -3.21 -1.62 -5.24
C ARG A 105 -4.46 -0.78 -5.45
N LEU A 106 -4.60 0.27 -4.66
CA LEU A 106 -5.63 1.29 -4.83
C LEU A 106 -5.11 2.31 -5.84
N THR A 107 -5.77 2.40 -6.99
CA THR A 107 -5.51 3.43 -8.01
C THR A 107 -6.60 4.50 -7.93
N ASP A 108 -6.49 5.60 -8.68
CA ASP A 108 -7.56 6.61 -8.77
C ASP A 108 -8.91 6.05 -9.27
N ARG A 109 -8.93 4.85 -9.87
CA ARG A 109 -10.11 4.31 -10.57
C ARG A 109 -10.64 3.01 -9.98
N ASP A 110 -9.74 2.14 -9.53
CA ASP A 110 -10.02 0.75 -9.21
C ASP A 110 -9.16 0.26 -8.04
N VAL A 111 -9.55 -0.90 -7.50
CA VAL A 111 -8.74 -1.67 -6.55
C VAL A 111 -8.25 -2.90 -7.27
N ARG A 112 -6.94 -2.98 -7.54
CA ARG A 112 -6.34 -4.15 -8.19
C ARG A 112 -5.86 -5.13 -7.15
N ILE A 113 -6.32 -6.36 -7.28
CA ILE A 113 -6.08 -7.44 -6.33
C ILE A 113 -5.21 -8.48 -7.00
N VAL A 114 -4.08 -8.83 -6.38
CA VAL A 114 -3.11 -9.79 -6.90
C VAL A 114 -2.90 -10.88 -5.87
N GLY A 115 -2.89 -12.13 -6.33
CA GLY A 115 -2.66 -13.33 -5.51
C GLY A 115 -3.91 -13.95 -4.90
N PHE A 116 -5.03 -13.21 -4.83
CA PHE A 116 -6.28 -13.70 -4.24
C PHE A 116 -7.22 -14.30 -5.29
N ARG A 117 -8.01 -15.31 -4.90
CA ARG A 117 -8.98 -15.96 -5.80
C ARG A 117 -10.24 -15.13 -6.00
N ASP A 118 -10.80 -14.64 -4.89
CA ASP A 118 -12.03 -13.85 -4.84
C ASP A 118 -12.08 -13.05 -3.53
N GLU A 119 -13.11 -12.24 -3.34
CA GLU A 119 -13.28 -11.34 -2.20
C GLU A 119 -13.50 -12.03 -0.85
N ASN A 120 -13.71 -13.35 -0.82
CA ASN A 120 -13.90 -14.15 0.39
C ASN A 120 -12.61 -14.84 0.87
N ASP A 121 -11.51 -14.60 0.17
CA ASP A 121 -10.22 -15.20 0.46
C ASP A 121 -9.57 -14.56 1.72
N ASP A 122 -9.31 -15.40 2.73
CA ASP A 122 -8.58 -15.12 3.98
C ASP A 122 -8.57 -13.64 4.43
N ILE A 123 -7.42 -12.95 4.26
CA ILE A 123 -7.22 -11.56 4.68
C ILE A 123 -8.08 -10.58 3.87
N LEU A 124 -8.32 -10.87 2.59
CA LEU A 124 -9.08 -9.99 1.71
C LEU A 124 -10.53 -9.90 2.17
N ARG A 125 -11.11 -10.99 2.69
CA ARG A 125 -12.48 -10.99 3.26
C ARG A 125 -12.67 -9.96 4.36
N LEU A 126 -11.63 -9.71 5.16
CA LEU A 126 -11.69 -8.76 6.27
C LEU A 126 -11.83 -7.30 5.79
N ILE A 127 -11.28 -7.00 4.61
CA ILE A 127 -11.15 -5.63 4.11
C ILE A 127 -11.95 -5.37 2.82
N SER A 128 -12.51 -6.41 2.19
CA SER A 128 -13.23 -6.33 0.91
C SER A 128 -14.40 -5.35 0.98
N GLY A 129 -15.14 -5.31 2.09
CA GLY A 129 -16.23 -4.34 2.29
C GLY A 129 -15.76 -2.88 2.27
N VAL A 130 -14.58 -2.58 2.80
CA VAL A 130 -13.96 -1.24 2.73
C VAL A 130 -13.54 -0.93 1.30
N LEU A 131 -12.89 -1.89 0.65
CA LEU A 131 -12.37 -1.73 -0.72
C LEU A 131 -13.49 -1.55 -1.75
N LEU A 132 -14.61 -2.26 -1.62
CA LEU A 132 -15.78 -2.13 -2.49
C LEU A 132 -16.44 -0.76 -2.40
N ARG A 133 -16.45 -0.14 -1.20
CA ARG A 133 -16.93 1.25 -1.04
C ARG A 133 -16.01 2.27 -1.73
N TYR A 134 -14.72 1.94 -1.85
CA TYR A 134 -13.77 2.80 -2.56
C TYR A 134 -13.97 2.74 -4.07
N GLY A 135 -14.04 1.53 -4.64
CA GLY A 135 -14.17 1.32 -6.08
C GLY A 135 -14.25 -0.16 -6.47
N PRO A 136 -14.39 -0.47 -7.77
CA PRO A 136 -14.51 -1.84 -8.25
C PRO A 136 -13.25 -2.65 -7.97
N LEU A 137 -13.43 -3.91 -7.55
CA LEU A 137 -12.35 -4.86 -7.34
C LEU A 137 -12.00 -5.53 -8.68
N VAL A 138 -10.73 -5.46 -9.06
CA VAL A 138 -10.19 -6.06 -10.29
C VAL A 138 -9.16 -7.09 -9.91
N PHE A 139 -9.56 -8.36 -9.94
CA PHE A 139 -8.68 -9.50 -9.69
C PHE A 139 -7.77 -9.72 -10.91
N LEU A 140 -6.46 -9.55 -10.70
CA LEU A 140 -5.47 -9.78 -11.75
C LEU A 140 -5.09 -11.26 -11.78
N LYS A 141 -5.23 -11.88 -12.95
CA LYS A 141 -4.78 -13.26 -13.16
C LYS A 141 -3.26 -13.33 -12.98
N ARG A 142 -2.78 -14.35 -12.26
CA ARG A 142 -1.38 -14.77 -12.31
C ARG A 142 -1.05 -15.08 -13.78
N LEU A 143 -0.02 -14.43 -14.31
CA LEU A 143 0.59 -14.77 -15.60
C LEU A 143 1.49 -15.99 -15.43
#